data_AF-A0A662ZC43-F1
#
_entry.id   AF-A0A662ZC43-F1
#
_cell.length_a   1.000
_cell.length_b   1.000
_cell.length_c   1.000
_cell.angle_alpha   90.00
_cell.angle_beta   90.00
_cell.angle_gamma   90.00
#
_symmetry.space_group_name_H-M   'P 1'
#
loop_
_entity.id
_entity.type
_entity.pdbx_description
1 polymer ?
#
loop_
_entity_poly.entity_id
_entity_poly.type
_entity_poly.pdbx_seq_one_letter_code
_entity_poly.pdbx_strand_id
1 'polypeptide(L)'
;MILQVMFIPIGKDPLKKHAVNLLMQIPVCLIFSGMIDMATNLLRVSLPEEISYILSWILVVSGTVLLALAVSMSVTSNVAMVPGEYFIKIFHPLVNRTFSFVKTFFDIFLVSSAVILSLFLTGFTQIEAVREGTLFAALCTGPIVHFFIPLTAKLKPLLRK
;
A
#
# COMPACT_ATOMS: atom_id res chain seq x y z
N MET A 1 -11.07 -6.63 1.32
CA MET A 1 -12.54 -6.47 1.29
C MET A 1 -13.23 -7.10 2.50
N ILE A 2 -13.05 -8.39 2.83
CA ILE A 2 -13.72 -9.02 3.99
C ILE A 2 -13.44 -8.29 5.32
N LEU A 3 -12.16 -8.02 5.61
CA LEU A 3 -11.73 -7.25 6.80
C LEU A 3 -12.36 -5.85 6.88
N GLN A 4 -12.55 -5.18 5.75
CA GLN A 4 -13.22 -3.86 5.74
C GLN A 4 -14.70 -4.03 6.08
N VAL A 5 -15.39 -5.00 5.48
CA VAL A 5 -16.81 -5.27 5.73
C VAL A 5 -17.07 -5.51 7.22
N MET A 6 -16.16 -6.19 7.93
CA MET A 6 -16.26 -6.42 9.38
C MET A 6 -16.10 -5.15 10.23
N PHE A 7 -15.31 -4.16 9.79
CA PHE A 7 -15.02 -2.93 10.54
C PHE A 7 -15.87 -1.72 10.11
N ILE A 8 -16.60 -1.79 8.98
CA ILE A 8 -17.58 -0.79 8.55
C ILE A 8 -18.63 -0.45 9.64
N PRO A 9 -19.22 -1.39 10.39
CA PRO A 9 -20.22 -1.05 11.42
C PRO A 9 -19.63 -0.30 12.63
N ILE A 10 -18.31 -0.23 12.75
CA ILE A 10 -17.60 0.49 13.83
C ILE A 10 -17.39 1.97 13.45
N GLY A 11 -17.47 2.30 12.16
CA GLY A 11 -17.31 3.67 11.66
C GLY A 11 -18.58 4.52 11.82
N LYS A 12 -18.40 5.82 12.07
CA LYS A 12 -19.52 6.79 12.21
C LYS A 12 -20.17 7.19 10.87
N ASP A 13 -19.62 6.79 9.74
CA ASP A 13 -20.12 7.15 8.42
C ASP A 13 -21.26 6.23 7.95
N PRO A 14 -22.25 6.76 7.20
CA PRO A 14 -23.41 5.98 6.77
C PRO A 14 -23.00 4.80 5.88
N LEU A 15 -23.56 3.62 6.18
CA LEU A 15 -23.38 2.35 5.46
C LEU A 15 -23.49 2.50 3.94
N LYS A 16 -24.39 3.37 3.45
CA LYS A 16 -24.58 3.63 2.02
C LYS A 16 -23.36 4.26 1.34
N LYS A 17 -22.64 5.17 2.01
CA LYS A 17 -21.39 5.75 1.46
C LYS A 17 -20.27 4.71 1.42
N HIS A 18 -20.21 3.86 2.44
CA HIS A 18 -19.28 2.74 2.49
C HIS A 18 -19.51 1.74 1.36
N ALA A 19 -20.77 1.37 1.09
CA ALA A 19 -21.13 0.46 0.01
C ALA A 19 -20.75 1.02 -1.37
N VAL A 20 -20.97 2.31 -1.62
CA VAL A 20 -20.55 2.97 -2.87
C VAL A 20 -19.03 2.99 -3.00
N ASN A 21 -18.30 3.34 -1.96
CA ASN A 21 -16.83 3.31 -1.97
C ASN A 21 -16.29 1.89 -2.19
N LEU A 22 -16.94 0.88 -1.62
CA LEU A 22 -16.59 -0.53 -1.79
C LEU A 22 -16.84 -0.99 -3.22
N LEU A 23 -17.94 -0.57 -3.84
CA LEU A 23 -18.22 -0.87 -5.23
C LEU A 23 -17.20 -0.19 -6.16
N MET A 24 -16.82 1.05 -5.86
CA MET A 24 -15.77 1.79 -6.58
C MET A 24 -14.36 1.20 -6.38
N GLN A 25 -14.12 0.42 -5.32
CA GLN A 25 -12.84 -0.26 -5.12
C GLN A 25 -12.60 -1.36 -6.16
N ILE A 26 -13.64 -2.02 -6.68
CA ILE A 26 -13.47 -3.08 -7.68
C ILE A 26 -12.82 -2.54 -8.97
N PRO A 27 -13.38 -1.53 -9.67
CA PRO A 27 -12.76 -1.02 -10.89
C PRO A 27 -11.41 -0.35 -10.62
N VAL A 28 -11.27 0.35 -9.49
CA VAL A 28 -10.00 0.99 -9.13
C VAL A 28 -8.91 -0.05 -8.89
N CYS A 29 -9.21 -1.14 -8.18
CA CYS A 29 -8.24 -2.22 -7.98
C CYS A 29 -7.86 -2.90 -9.30
N LEU A 30 -8.81 -3.10 -10.21
CA LEU A 30 -8.53 -3.70 -11.51
C LEU A 30 -7.59 -2.85 -12.35
N ILE A 31 -7.85 -1.54 -12.43
CA ILE A 31 -6.98 -0.59 -13.14
C ILE A 31 -5.61 -0.53 -12.46
N PHE A 32 -5.58 -0.39 -11.13
CA PHE A 32 -4.34 -0.29 -10.37
C PHE A 32 -3.48 -1.56 -10.50
N SER A 33 -4.09 -2.74 -10.44
CA SER A 33 -3.42 -4.02 -10.68
C SER A 33 -2.85 -4.07 -12.09
N GLY A 34 -3.68 -3.76 -13.12
CA GLY A 34 -3.23 -3.76 -14.50
C GLY A 34 -2.06 -2.80 -14.77
N MET A 35 -2.06 -1.64 -14.10
CA MET A 35 -0.93 -0.69 -14.16
C MET A 35 0.35 -1.26 -13.52
N ILE A 36 0.23 -1.94 -12.38
CA ILE A 36 1.38 -2.59 -11.71
C ILE A 36 1.92 -3.72 -12.59
N ASP A 37 1.04 -4.54 -13.16
CA ASP A 37 1.41 -5.66 -14.02
C ASP A 37 2.12 -5.14 -15.28
N MET A 38 1.58 -4.09 -15.90
CA MET A 38 2.20 -3.43 -17.05
C MET A 38 3.57 -2.83 -16.70
N ALA A 39 3.69 -2.12 -15.58
CA ALA A 39 4.95 -1.54 -15.12
C ALA A 39 6.02 -2.61 -14.86
N THR A 40 5.62 -3.71 -14.22
CA THR A 40 6.51 -4.84 -13.94
C THR A 40 6.93 -5.54 -15.23
N ASN A 41 6.01 -5.73 -16.19
CA ASN A 41 6.33 -6.30 -17.49
C ASN A 41 7.28 -5.41 -18.29
N LEU A 42 7.04 -4.09 -18.30
CA LEU A 42 7.92 -3.13 -18.96
C LEU A 42 9.32 -3.14 -18.35
N LEU A 43 9.42 -3.18 -17.02
CA LEU A 43 10.70 -3.33 -16.32
C LEU A 43 11.41 -4.64 -16.70
N ARG A 44 10.69 -5.76 -16.77
CA ARG A 44 11.28 -7.06 -17.19
C ARG A 44 11.83 -7.04 -18.60
N VAL A 45 11.15 -6.36 -19.54
CA VAL A 45 11.61 -6.26 -20.93
C VAL A 45 12.76 -5.25 -21.08
N SER A 46 12.76 -4.19 -20.27
CA SER A 46 13.74 -3.11 -20.37
C SER A 46 15.04 -3.37 -19.62
N LEU A 47 15.03 -4.23 -18.60
CA LEU A 47 16.20 -4.53 -17.80
C LEU A 47 16.94 -5.79 -18.27
N PRO A 48 18.29 -5.80 -18.24
CA PRO A 48 19.08 -7.00 -18.51
C PRO A 48 18.78 -8.12 -17.52
N GLU A 49 18.99 -9.38 -17.94
CA GLU A 49 18.83 -10.56 -17.06
C GLU A 49 19.74 -10.50 -15.81
N GLU A 50 20.92 -9.89 -15.95
CA GLU A 50 21.81 -9.59 -14.82
C GLU A 50 21.65 -8.14 -14.36
N ILE A 51 20.76 -7.93 -13.40
CA ILE A 51 20.60 -6.64 -12.74
C ILE A 51 21.66 -6.50 -11.65
N SER A 52 22.51 -5.46 -11.75
CA SER A 52 23.42 -5.12 -10.67
C SER A 52 22.66 -4.89 -9.36
N TYR A 53 23.20 -5.38 -8.25
CA TYR A 53 22.59 -5.25 -6.93
C TYR A 53 22.29 -3.79 -6.56
N ILE A 54 23.14 -2.85 -7.01
CA ILE A 54 22.95 -1.40 -6.82
C ILE A 54 21.70 -0.91 -7.56
N LEU A 55 21.50 -1.35 -8.81
CA LEU A 55 20.34 -0.97 -9.61
C LEU A 55 19.04 -1.51 -9.01
N SER A 56 19.08 -2.72 -8.43
CA SER A 56 17.94 -3.30 -7.70
C SER A 56 17.52 -2.42 -6.53
N TRP A 57 18.48 -1.92 -5.74
CA TRP A 57 18.19 -1.01 -4.64
C TRP A 57 17.61 0.33 -5.11
N ILE A 58 18.14 0.90 -6.20
CA ILE A 58 17.60 2.15 -6.77
C ILE A 58 16.15 1.97 -7.19
N LEU A 59 15.81 0.84 -7.82
CA LEU A 59 14.44 0.52 -8.22
C LEU A 59 13.50 0.35 -7.02
N VAL A 60 13.95 -0.36 -5.98
CA VAL A 60 13.15 -0.54 -4.75
C VAL A 60 12.91 0.78 -4.04
N VAL A 61 13.95 1.61 -3.88
CA VAL A 61 13.84 2.92 -3.22
C VAL A 61 12.93 3.85 -4.01
N SER A 62 13.15 3.99 -5.32
CA SER A 62 12.32 4.86 -6.18
C SER A 62 10.86 4.39 -6.25
N GLY A 63 10.63 3.08 -6.37
CA GLY A 63 9.29 2.49 -6.33
C GLY A 63 8.59 2.74 -4.99
N THR A 64 9.31 2.61 -3.87
CA THR A 64 8.78 2.88 -2.52
C THR A 64 8.37 4.34 -2.37
N VAL A 65 9.19 5.28 -2.85
CA VAL A 65 8.88 6.72 -2.82
C VAL A 65 7.66 7.04 -3.67
N LEU A 66 7.60 6.50 -4.90
CA LEU A 66 6.48 6.71 -5.81
C LEU A 66 5.17 6.13 -5.26
N LEU A 67 5.23 4.94 -4.67
CA LEU A 67 4.08 4.32 -4.00
C LEU A 67 3.62 5.16 -2.81
N ALA A 68 4.53 5.63 -1.96
CA ALA A 68 4.21 6.47 -0.82
C ALA A 68 3.55 7.80 -1.25
N LEU A 69 4.03 8.40 -2.34
CA LEU A 69 3.42 9.59 -2.95
C LEU A 69 2.00 9.27 -3.45
N ALA A 70 1.81 8.19 -4.20
CA ALA A 70 0.49 7.78 -4.70
C ALA A 70 -0.52 7.55 -3.55
N VAL A 71 -0.08 6.87 -2.49
CA VAL A 71 -0.90 6.66 -1.28
C VAL A 71 -1.25 8.00 -0.61
N SER A 72 -0.27 8.89 -0.41
CA SER A 72 -0.54 10.20 0.23
C SER A 72 -1.54 11.07 -0.55
N MET A 73 -1.48 11.03 -1.89
CA MET A 73 -2.45 11.68 -2.76
C MET A 73 -3.83 11.04 -2.64
N SER A 74 -3.92 9.71 -2.65
CA SER A 74 -5.19 8.98 -2.48
C SER A 74 -5.87 9.35 -1.16
N VAL A 75 -5.10 9.47 -0.08
CA VAL A 75 -5.56 9.84 1.27
C VAL A 75 -6.09 11.28 1.28
N THR A 76 -5.34 12.21 0.68
CA THR A 76 -5.68 13.64 0.69
C THR A 76 -6.89 13.97 -0.20
N SER A 77 -6.97 13.35 -1.37
CA SER A 77 -8.01 13.61 -2.37
C SER A 77 -9.34 12.89 -2.08
N ASN A 78 -9.41 12.09 -1.01
CA ASN A 78 -10.59 11.30 -0.62
C ASN A 78 -11.16 10.45 -1.76
N VAL A 79 -10.27 9.99 -2.66
CA VAL A 79 -10.58 9.09 -3.77
C VAL A 79 -10.80 7.69 -3.20
N ALA A 80 -11.44 6.80 -3.96
CA ALA A 80 -11.56 5.39 -3.61
C ALA A 80 -10.16 4.78 -3.38
N MET A 81 -9.84 4.50 -2.11
CA MET A 81 -8.57 3.90 -1.70
C MET A 81 -8.62 2.39 -1.88
N VAL A 82 -7.47 1.80 -2.18
CA VAL A 82 -7.29 0.34 -2.25
C VAL A 82 -7.71 -0.30 -0.91
N PRO A 83 -8.28 -1.52 -0.92
CA PRO A 83 -8.81 -2.18 0.27
C PRO A 83 -7.94 -2.13 1.53
N GLY A 84 -6.62 -2.32 1.39
CA GLY A 84 -5.67 -2.28 2.50
C GLY A 84 -5.55 -0.89 3.14
N GLU A 85 -5.38 0.15 2.31
CA GLU A 85 -5.27 1.54 2.76
C GLU A 85 -6.57 2.04 3.40
N TYR A 86 -7.70 1.65 2.83
CA TYR A 86 -9.01 2.00 3.37
C TYR A 86 -9.27 1.33 4.73
N PHE A 87 -8.81 0.10 4.93
CA PHE A 87 -8.83 -0.55 6.24
C PHE A 87 -8.02 0.23 7.27
N ILE A 88 -6.80 0.65 6.93
CA ILE A 88 -5.96 1.50 7.80
C ILE A 88 -6.66 2.84 8.11
N LYS A 89 -7.35 3.44 7.13
CA LYS A 89 -8.12 4.68 7.33
C LYS A 89 -9.25 4.51 8.36
N ILE A 90 -9.95 3.38 8.38
CA ILE A 90 -10.99 3.12 9.39
C ILE A 90 -10.36 2.73 10.74
N PHE A 91 -9.25 1.98 10.72
CA PHE A 91 -8.64 1.42 11.92
C PHE A 91 -7.80 2.43 12.73
N HIS A 92 -7.10 3.36 12.07
CA HIS A 92 -6.23 4.31 12.78
C HIS A 92 -6.91 5.19 13.85
N PRO A 93 -8.16 5.69 13.69
CA PRO A 93 -8.82 6.45 14.76
C PRO A 93 -9.19 5.57 15.95
N LEU A 94 -9.41 4.26 15.76
CA LEU A 94 -9.70 3.33 16.86
C LEU A 94 -8.49 3.13 17.77
N VAL A 95 -7.29 3.18 17.20
CA VAL A 95 -6.03 3.00 17.93
C VAL A 95 -5.44 4.33 18.44
N ASN A 96 -6.06 5.47 18.10
CA ASN A 96 -5.55 6.82 18.38
C ASN A 96 -4.09 7.01 17.93
N ARG A 97 -3.73 6.42 16.78
CA ARG A 97 -2.39 6.55 16.17
C ARG A 97 -2.51 7.16 14.78
N THR A 98 -1.39 7.67 14.27
CA THR A 98 -1.34 8.27 12.93
C THR A 98 -1.57 7.22 11.85
N PHE A 99 -2.18 7.62 10.74
CA PHE A 99 -2.40 6.76 9.58
C PHE A 99 -1.11 6.04 9.15
N SER A 100 0.00 6.77 9.05
CA SER A 100 1.32 6.26 8.68
C SER A 100 1.88 5.21 9.65
N PHE A 101 1.64 5.38 10.96
CA PHE A 101 2.11 4.40 11.95
C PHE A 101 1.35 3.08 11.81
N VAL A 102 0.02 3.15 11.69
CA VAL A 102 -0.82 1.97 11.52
C VAL A 102 -0.53 1.28 10.19
N LYS A 103 -0.25 2.05 9.13
CA LYS A 103 0.21 1.52 7.85
C LYS A 103 1.51 0.73 7.99
N THR A 104 2.52 1.30 8.64
CA THR A 104 3.81 0.62 8.85
C THR A 104 3.62 -0.70 9.59
N PHE A 105 2.80 -0.69 10.66
CA PHE A 105 2.50 -1.91 11.41
C PHE A 105 1.79 -2.97 10.55
N PHE A 106 0.83 -2.55 9.74
CA PHE A 106 0.11 -3.44 8.83
C PHE A 106 1.04 -4.04 7.75
N ASP A 107 1.92 -3.24 7.17
CA ASP A 107 2.89 -3.68 6.17
C ASP A 107 3.89 -4.69 6.78
N ILE A 108 4.38 -4.44 8.01
CA ILE A 108 5.23 -5.40 8.75
C ILE A 108 4.47 -6.70 9.05
N PHE A 109 3.19 -6.61 9.44
CA PHE A 109 2.35 -7.78 9.70
C PHE A 109 2.17 -8.65 8.44
N LEU A 110 1.98 -8.01 7.28
CA LEU A 110 1.90 -8.71 6.00
C LEU A 110 3.20 -9.41 5.63
N VAL A 111 4.35 -8.73 5.78
CA VAL A 111 5.66 -9.34 5.52
C VAL A 111 5.93 -10.50 6.48
N SER A 112 5.63 -10.32 7.78
CA SER A 112 5.79 -11.37 8.79
C SER A 112 4.92 -12.59 8.47
N SER A 113 3.66 -12.36 8.07
CA SER A 113 2.75 -13.43 7.65
C SER A 113 3.25 -14.14 6.41
N ALA A 114 3.80 -13.40 5.43
CA ALA A 114 4.39 -14.00 4.23
C ALA A 114 5.60 -14.89 4.56
N VAL A 115 6.46 -14.48 5.50
CA VAL A 115 7.59 -15.30 5.98
C VAL A 115 7.09 -16.58 6.65
N ILE A 116 6.11 -16.49 7.55
CA ILE A 116 5.56 -17.66 8.25
C ILE A 116 4.93 -18.64 7.27
N LEU A 117 4.14 -18.14 6.31
CA LEU A 117 3.51 -18.97 5.28
C LEU A 117 4.53 -19.60 4.35
N SER A 118 5.56 -18.85 3.93
CA SER A 118 6.65 -19.36 3.09
C SER A 118 7.35 -20.53 3.78
N LEU A 119 7.72 -20.38 5.06
CA LEU A 119 8.34 -21.43 5.86
C LEU A 119 7.43 -22.65 6.05
N PHE A 120 6.13 -22.46 6.27
CA PHE A 120 5.20 -23.56 6.45
C PHE A 120 5.01 -24.37 5.15
N LEU A 121 4.97 -23.70 4.00
CA LEU A 121 4.76 -24.33 2.70
C LEU A 121 6.01 -25.00 2.12
N THR A 122 7.21 -24.48 2.39
CA THR A 122 8.49 -25.07 1.97
C THR A 122 9.08 -26.06 2.98
N GLY A 123 8.33 -26.40 4.03
CA GLY A 123 8.79 -27.33 5.07
C GLY A 123 10.03 -26.84 5.82
N PHE A 124 10.11 -25.53 6.08
CA PHE A 124 11.22 -24.81 6.74
C PHE A 124 12.54 -24.77 5.96
N THR A 125 12.53 -25.07 4.66
CA THR A 125 13.77 -25.20 3.89
C THR A 125 14.21 -23.90 3.22
N GLN A 126 13.27 -23.07 2.74
CA GLN A 126 13.58 -21.84 1.99
C GLN A 126 12.53 -20.75 2.18
N ILE A 127 12.97 -19.49 2.19
CA ILE A 127 12.11 -18.31 2.15
C ILE A 127 12.08 -17.80 0.72
N GLU A 128 11.13 -18.29 -0.07
CA GLU A 128 10.78 -17.66 -1.34
C GLU A 128 9.79 -16.50 -1.10
N ALA A 129 9.92 -15.44 -1.89
CA ALA A 129 9.13 -14.19 -1.91
C ALA A 129 9.57 -13.02 -1.01
N VAL A 130 10.26 -13.22 0.11
CA VAL A 130 10.70 -12.11 0.98
C VAL A 130 12.21 -11.95 0.93
N ARG A 131 12.68 -10.79 0.46
CA ARG A 131 14.09 -10.40 0.46
C ARG A 131 14.28 -9.09 1.25
N GLU A 132 15.50 -8.60 1.30
CA GLU A 132 15.88 -7.36 1.97
C GLU A 132 15.08 -6.15 1.46
N GLY A 133 14.82 -6.08 0.15
CA GLY A 133 14.04 -4.99 -0.46
C GLY A 133 12.59 -4.95 0.02
N THR A 134 11.96 -6.10 0.28
CA THR A 134 10.60 -6.18 0.82
C THR A 134 10.55 -5.67 2.25
N LEU A 135 11.55 -6.03 3.06
CA LEU A 135 11.67 -5.54 4.44
C LEU A 135 11.89 -4.02 4.46
N PHE A 136 12.77 -3.51 3.60
CA PHE A 136 13.01 -2.08 3.46
C PHE A 136 11.74 -1.33 3.07
N ALA A 137 11.01 -1.81 2.05
CA ALA A 137 9.76 -1.19 1.61
C ALA A 137 8.73 -1.15 2.75
N ALA A 138 8.55 -2.24 3.50
CA ALA A 138 7.59 -2.28 4.61
C ALA A 138 7.93 -1.30 5.75
N LEU A 139 9.21 -1.13 6.07
CA LEU A 139 9.67 -0.22 7.12
C LEU A 139 9.65 1.25 6.68
N CYS A 140 10.01 1.53 5.43
CA CYS A 140 10.20 2.90 4.95
C CYS A 140 8.92 3.53 4.36
N THR A 141 7.98 2.73 3.82
CA THR A 141 6.79 3.29 3.16
C THR A 141 5.98 4.17 4.11
N GLY A 142 5.71 3.74 5.34
CA GLY A 142 4.91 4.51 6.29
C GLY A 142 5.51 5.86 6.69
N PRO A 143 6.78 5.94 7.12
CA PRO A 143 7.46 7.21 7.36
C PRO A 143 7.46 8.15 6.15
N ILE A 144 7.70 7.62 4.94
CA ILE A 144 7.70 8.43 3.71
C ILE A 144 6.29 8.96 3.41
N VAL A 145 5.24 8.14 3.62
CA VAL A 145 3.85 8.59 3.51
C VAL A 145 3.56 9.71 4.53
N HIS A 146 4.05 9.58 5.76
CA HIS A 146 3.89 10.62 6.78
C HIS A 146 4.47 11.97 6.32
N PHE A 147 5.63 11.93 5.67
CA PHE A 147 6.30 13.10 5.12
C PHE A 147 5.54 13.71 3.93
N PHE A 148 4.96 12.90 3.04
CA PHE A 148 4.25 13.41 1.86
C PHE A 148 2.84 13.92 2.14
N ILE A 149 2.13 13.39 3.14
CA ILE A 149 0.78 13.84 3.51
C ILE A 149 0.65 15.37 3.65
N PRO A 150 1.52 16.09 4.39
CA PRO A 150 1.41 17.55 4.50
C PRO A 150 1.70 18.27 3.17
N LEU A 151 2.57 17.71 2.33
CA LEU A 151 2.89 18.27 1.01
C LEU A 151 1.70 18.15 0.06
N THR A 152 1.07 16.98 0.00
CA THR A 152 -0.12 16.75 -0.82
C THR A 152 -1.34 17.50 -0.28
N ALA A 153 -1.45 17.66 1.05
CA ALA A 153 -2.50 18.47 1.67
C ALA A 153 -2.46 19.94 1.24
N LYS A 154 -1.27 20.49 0.98
CA LYS A 154 -1.11 21.86 0.43
C LYS A 154 -1.58 22.01 -1.02
N LEU A 155 -1.68 20.92 -1.79
CA LEU A 155 -2.22 20.93 -3.16
C LEU A 155 -3.76 20.84 -3.22
N LYS A 156 -4.42 20.53 -2.09
CA LYS A 156 -5.89 20.46 -1.98
C LYS A 156 -6.65 21.70 -2.51
N PRO A 157 -6.19 22.96 -2.38
CA PRO A 157 -6.88 24.11 -2.98
C PRO A 157 -6.86 24.16 -4.52
N LEU A 158 -5.96 23.43 -5.19
CA LEU A 158 -5.88 23.42 -6.66
C LEU A 158 -6.86 22.43 -7.31
N LEU A 159 -7.21 21.34 -6.61
CA LEU A 159 -8.06 20.25 -7.11
C LEU A 159 -9.57 20.46 -6.88
N ARG A 160 -9.96 21.62 -6.33
CA ARG A 160 -11.36 21.96 -6.02
C ARG A 160 -11.94 23.03 -6.97
N LYS A 161 -11.26 23.32 -8.08
CA LYS A 161 -11.81 24.12 -9.18
C LYS A 161 -12.42 23.22 -10.24
#